data_AF-A0A5S4T6K0-F1
#
_entry.id   AF-A0A5S4T6K0-F1
#
_cell.length_a   1.000
_cell.length_b   1.000
_cell.length_c   1.000
_cell.angle_alpha   90.00
_cell.angle_beta   90.00
_cell.angle_gamma   90.00
#
_symmetry.space_group_name_H-M   'P 1'
#
loop_
_entity.id
_entity.type
_entity.pdbx_description
1 polymer ?
#
loop_
_entity_poly.entity_id
_entity_poly.type
_entity_poly.pdbx_seq_one_letter_code
_entity_poly.pdbx_strand_id
1 'polypeptide(L)'
;HLATLIHDDVIDEAELRRNIKPLHQVYSNKIAIYAGDYLLSYAGRLATRGAQLLNIKDNWEDNGPLPYHVVERILAGELAQLMNQHNSQMTMKAYLKQIKGKTAFLFGLACQLGTWYPKIPQKTSKAAYQLGIFLGMAFQLSDDLIDYRLRADQSGKPRLQDVQNGINTA
;
A
#
# COMPACT_ATOMS: atom_id res chain seq x y z
N HIS A 1 0.61 -2.24 5.65
CA HIS A 1 1.89 -1.55 5.43
C HIS A 1 3.08 -2.40 5.84
N LEU A 2 3.31 -2.72 7.11
CA LEU A 2 4.48 -3.54 7.48
C LEU A 2 4.50 -4.92 6.78
N ALA A 3 3.35 -5.58 6.71
CA ALA A 3 3.19 -6.85 5.97
C ALA A 3 3.65 -6.74 4.50
N THR A 4 3.20 -5.70 3.79
CA THR A 4 3.53 -5.51 2.38
C THR A 4 5.01 -5.20 2.19
N LEU A 5 5.63 -4.43 3.09
CA LEU A 5 7.08 -4.17 3.01
C LEU A 5 7.92 -5.45 3.15
N ILE A 6 7.51 -6.37 4.03
CA ILE A 6 8.23 -7.65 4.21
C ILE A 6 8.08 -8.52 2.96
N HIS A 7 6.91 -8.54 2.34
CA HIS A 7 6.68 -9.25 1.08
C HIS A 7 7.45 -8.62 -0.09
N ASP A 8 7.39 -7.29 -0.23
CA ASP A 8 8.14 -6.53 -1.24
C ASP A 8 9.65 -6.83 -1.14
N ASP A 9 10.22 -6.82 0.07
CA ASP A 9 11.64 -7.13 0.27
C ASP A 9 12.04 -8.52 -0.22
N VAL A 10 11.14 -9.51 -0.15
CA VAL A 10 11.39 -10.86 -0.67
C VAL A 10 11.28 -10.88 -2.20
N ILE A 11 10.28 -10.21 -2.76
CA ILE A 11 10.02 -10.17 -4.20
C ILE A 11 11.14 -9.43 -4.94
N ASP A 12 11.59 -8.31 -4.39
CA ASP A 12 12.62 -7.45 -4.97
C ASP A 12 14.05 -7.91 -4.61
N GLU A 13 14.20 -9.04 -3.91
CA GLU A 13 15.49 -9.57 -3.42
C GLU A 13 16.35 -8.51 -2.72
N ALA A 14 15.71 -7.65 -1.91
CA ALA A 14 16.36 -6.46 -1.36
C ALA A 14 17.52 -6.81 -0.41
N GLU A 15 18.71 -6.25 -0.65
CA GLU A 15 19.84 -6.45 0.28
C GLU A 15 19.67 -5.66 1.59
N LEU A 16 19.08 -4.46 1.50
CA LEU A 16 18.91 -3.53 2.62
C LEU A 16 17.59 -2.76 2.49
N ARG A 17 16.92 -2.55 3.63
CA ARG A 17 15.83 -1.58 3.78
C ARG A 17 16.21 -0.55 4.84
N ARG A 18 16.33 0.73 4.44
CA ARG A 18 16.75 1.83 5.32
C ARG A 18 18.04 1.50 6.10
N ASN A 19 19.05 0.99 5.41
CA ASN A 19 20.34 0.54 5.97
C ASN A 19 20.27 -0.61 6.99
N ILE A 20 19.15 -1.35 7.03
CA ILE A 20 18.96 -2.51 7.90
C ILE A 20 18.72 -3.74 7.02
N LYS A 21 19.29 -4.89 7.41
CA LYS A 21 19.04 -6.16 6.70
C LYS A 21 17.56 -6.55 6.80
N PRO A 22 16.87 -6.79 5.67
CA PRO A 22 15.47 -7.21 5.69
C PRO A 22 15.32 -8.65 6.21
N LEU A 23 14.10 -8.99 6.61
CA LEU A 23 13.81 -10.23 7.37
C LEU A 23 14.23 -11.50 6.62
N HIS A 24 14.14 -11.49 5.29
CA HIS A 24 14.49 -12.63 4.44
C HIS A 24 16.01 -12.89 4.39
N GLN A 25 16.83 -11.83 4.47
CA GLN A 25 18.30 -11.91 4.56
C GLN A 25 18.78 -12.36 5.94
N VAL A 26 18.03 -12.04 7.01
CA VAL A 26 18.40 -12.41 8.38
C VAL A 26 18.02 -13.87 8.68
N TYR A 27 16.88 -14.33 8.17
CA TYR A 27 16.33 -15.65 8.49
C TYR A 27 16.15 -16.53 7.26
N SER A 28 15.12 -16.27 6.46
CA SER A 28 14.87 -16.93 5.17
C SER A 28 13.66 -16.31 4.47
N ASN A 29 13.53 -16.51 3.15
CA ASN A 29 12.34 -16.15 2.38
C ASN A 29 11.07 -16.75 2.99
N LYS A 30 11.10 -18.01 3.45
CA LYS A 30 9.94 -18.67 4.07
C LYS A 30 9.46 -17.93 5.32
N ILE A 31 10.40 -17.56 6.20
CA ILE A 31 10.07 -16.84 7.45
C ILE A 31 9.50 -15.45 7.12
N ALA A 32 10.08 -14.76 6.14
CA ALA A 32 9.59 -13.45 5.72
C ALA A 32 8.17 -13.52 5.15
N ILE A 33 7.89 -14.48 4.26
CA ILE A 33 6.55 -14.69 3.68
C ILE A 33 5.52 -14.93 4.80
N TYR A 34 5.77 -15.89 5.70
CA TYR A 34 4.84 -16.19 6.78
C TYR A 34 4.66 -15.03 7.78
N ALA A 35 5.72 -14.25 8.04
CA ALA A 35 5.62 -13.06 8.88
C ALA A 35 4.74 -11.98 8.25
N GLY A 36 4.87 -11.75 6.94
CA GLY A 36 4.00 -10.86 6.19
C GLY A 36 2.54 -11.32 6.22
N ASP A 37 2.28 -12.60 5.97
CA ASP A 37 0.93 -13.19 6.01
C ASP A 37 0.29 -13.06 7.40
N TYR A 38 1.06 -13.33 8.45
CA TYR A 38 0.61 -13.18 9.83
C TYR A 38 0.21 -11.73 10.13
N LEU A 39 1.04 -10.76 9.75
CA LEU A 39 0.76 -9.34 9.99
C LEU A 39 -0.46 -8.87 9.20
N LEU A 40 -0.67 -9.38 7.98
CA LEU A 40 -1.83 -9.06 7.16
C LEU A 40 -3.12 -9.62 7.77
N SER A 41 -3.09 -10.87 8.23
CA SER A 41 -4.19 -11.50 8.97
C SER A 41 -4.49 -10.77 10.29
N TYR A 42 -3.45 -10.40 11.04
CA TYR A 42 -3.56 -9.63 12.28
C TYR A 42 -4.22 -8.27 12.05
N ALA A 43 -3.83 -7.56 10.98
CA ALA A 43 -4.42 -6.28 10.61
C ALA A 43 -5.90 -6.43 10.24
N GLY A 44 -6.27 -7.46 9.47
CA GLY A 44 -7.67 -7.77 9.14
C GLY A 44 -8.50 -8.00 10.40
N ARG A 45 -7.98 -8.79 11.36
CA ARG A 45 -8.66 -9.01 12.65
C ARG A 45 -8.87 -7.73 13.45
N LEU A 46 -7.88 -6.82 13.48
CA LEU A 46 -8.02 -5.52 14.15
C LEU A 46 -9.08 -4.64 13.46
N ALA A 47 -9.11 -4.64 12.13
CA ALA A 47 -10.12 -3.90 11.37
C ALA A 47 -11.54 -4.40 11.67
N THR A 48 -11.75 -5.72 11.68
CA THR A 48 -13.04 -6.32 12.04
C THR A 48 -13.44 -5.98 13.48
N ARG A 49 -12.50 -6.08 14.43
CA ARG A 49 -12.77 -5.74 15.84
C ARG A 49 -13.12 -4.25 16.01
N GLY A 50 -12.42 -3.37 15.30
CA GLY A 50 -12.74 -1.94 15.28
C GLY A 50 -14.13 -1.66 14.74
N ALA A 51 -14.53 -2.35 13.66
CA ALA A 51 -15.87 -2.23 13.08
C ALA A 51 -16.97 -2.64 14.08
N GLN A 52 -16.75 -3.75 14.80
CA GLN A 52 -17.68 -4.24 15.81
C GLN A 52 -17.84 -3.28 16.99
N LEU A 53 -16.73 -2.75 17.52
CA LEU A 53 -16.74 -1.82 18.66
C LEU A 53 -17.49 -0.52 18.37
N LEU A 54 -17.53 -0.12 17.10
CA LEU A 54 -18.20 1.10 16.64
C LEU A 54 -19.68 0.86 16.25
N ASN A 55 -20.18 -0.36 16.49
CA ASN A 55 -21.58 -0.77 16.28
C ASN A 55 -22.09 -0.49 14.86
N ILE A 56 -21.21 -0.70 13.89
CA ILE A 56 -21.52 -0.46 12.48
C ILE A 56 -22.27 -1.67 12.02
N LYS A 57 -23.60 -1.52 11.98
CA LYS A 57 -24.48 -2.53 11.43
C LYS A 57 -24.20 -2.68 9.95
N ASP A 58 -24.29 -3.92 9.53
CA ASP A 58 -24.25 -4.45 8.17
C ASP A 58 -25.26 -3.77 7.22
N ASN A 59 -25.08 -2.48 6.93
CA ASN A 59 -25.60 -1.83 5.71
C ASN A 59 -24.45 -1.73 4.69
N TRP A 60 -23.78 -2.88 4.50
CA TRP A 60 -22.55 -3.09 3.74
C TRP A 60 -22.77 -3.04 2.22
N GLU A 61 -24.01 -3.11 1.76
CA GLU A 61 -24.37 -3.05 0.34
C GLU A 61 -24.26 -1.64 -0.26
N ASP A 62 -24.46 -0.57 0.54
CA ASP A 62 -24.55 0.80 -0.01
C ASP A 62 -23.35 1.72 0.30
N ASN A 63 -22.45 1.35 1.22
CA ASN A 63 -21.47 2.29 1.79
C ASN A 63 -19.98 1.92 1.65
N GLY A 64 -19.67 0.89 0.86
CA GLY A 64 -18.32 0.67 0.33
C GLY A 64 -17.42 -0.28 1.15
N PRO A 65 -16.50 -1.01 0.48
CA PRO A 65 -15.97 -2.32 0.87
C PRO A 65 -14.75 -2.25 1.82
N LEU A 66 -14.89 -1.63 2.98
CA LEU A 66 -13.71 -1.10 3.67
C LEU A 66 -12.94 -2.00 4.65
N PRO A 67 -13.48 -3.06 5.28
CA PRO A 67 -12.65 -3.98 6.10
C PRO A 67 -12.36 -5.31 5.41
N TYR A 68 -13.38 -5.94 4.83
CA TYR A 68 -13.30 -7.33 4.35
C TYR A 68 -12.44 -7.50 3.08
N HIS A 69 -12.39 -6.47 2.23
CA HIS A 69 -11.66 -6.52 0.97
C HIS A 69 -10.35 -5.72 1.00
N VAL A 70 -9.91 -5.22 2.15
CA VAL A 70 -8.64 -4.45 2.23
C VAL A 70 -7.48 -5.31 1.79
N VAL A 71 -7.41 -6.53 2.33
CA VAL A 71 -6.39 -7.51 1.99
C VAL A 71 -6.47 -7.87 0.51
N GLU A 72 -7.66 -8.20 0.02
CA GLU A 72 -7.89 -8.54 -1.39
C GLU A 72 -7.49 -7.38 -2.33
N ARG A 73 -7.82 -6.15 -1.97
CA ARG A 73 -7.55 -4.97 -2.78
C ARG A 73 -6.07 -4.59 -2.81
N ILE A 74 -5.36 -4.78 -1.69
CA ILE A 74 -3.90 -4.65 -1.65
C ILE A 74 -3.26 -5.72 -2.52
N LEU A 75 -3.64 -7.00 -2.32
CA LEU A 75 -3.10 -8.11 -3.11
C LEU A 75 -3.40 -7.96 -4.61
N ALA A 76 -4.60 -7.50 -4.98
CA ALA A 76 -4.94 -7.21 -6.37
C ALA A 76 -4.09 -6.08 -6.96
N GLY A 77 -3.74 -5.08 -6.15
CA GLY A 77 -2.80 -4.02 -6.53
C GLY A 77 -1.38 -4.55 -6.78
N GLU A 78 -0.87 -5.39 -5.88
CA GLU A 78 0.45 -6.02 -6.02
C GLU A 78 0.51 -6.96 -7.23
N LEU A 79 -0.50 -7.81 -7.41
CA LEU A 79 -0.61 -8.71 -8.56
C LEU A 79 -0.67 -7.92 -9.88
N ALA A 80 -1.45 -6.83 -9.93
CA ALA A 80 -1.51 -5.98 -11.12
C ALA A 80 -0.16 -5.32 -11.42
N GLN A 81 0.65 -4.99 -10.41
CA GLN A 81 2.00 -4.48 -10.60
C GLN A 81 2.92 -5.57 -11.17
N LEU A 82 2.94 -6.76 -10.57
CA LEU A 82 3.73 -7.90 -11.07
C LEU A 82 3.38 -8.25 -12.52
N MET A 83 2.09 -8.28 -12.87
CA MET A 83 1.64 -8.55 -14.24
C MET A 83 2.01 -7.46 -15.25
N ASN A 84 2.30 -6.24 -14.79
CA ASN A 84 2.71 -5.12 -15.64
C ASN A 84 4.22 -4.86 -15.63
N GLN A 85 5.01 -5.66 -14.90
CA GLN A 85 6.47 -5.58 -14.98
C GLN A 85 6.93 -5.73 -16.44
N HIS A 86 7.82 -4.83 -16.86
CA HIS A 86 8.34 -4.75 -18.24
C HIS A 86 7.32 -4.39 -19.34
N ASN A 87 6.10 -3.99 -19.00
CA ASN A 87 5.12 -3.54 -19.99
C ASN A 87 5.41 -2.09 -20.44
N SER A 88 6.24 -1.92 -21.47
CA SER A 88 6.61 -0.61 -22.03
C SER A 88 5.44 0.20 -22.60
N GLN A 89 4.24 -0.39 -22.73
CA GLN A 89 3.01 0.30 -23.17
C GLN A 89 2.15 0.80 -22.00
N MET A 90 2.70 0.87 -20.78
CA MET A 90 1.98 1.36 -19.63
C MET A 90 1.52 2.81 -19.83
N THR A 91 0.22 3.03 -19.76
CA THR A 91 -0.36 4.38 -19.90
C THR A 91 -0.35 5.11 -18.57
N MET A 92 -0.29 6.45 -18.60
CA MET A 92 -0.46 7.28 -17.39
C MET A 92 -1.74 6.94 -16.62
N LYS A 93 -2.82 6.58 -17.32
CA LYS A 93 -4.08 6.12 -16.69
C LYS A 93 -3.91 4.81 -15.92
N ALA A 94 -3.16 3.85 -16.47
CA ALA A 94 -2.85 2.59 -15.80
C ALA A 94 -1.94 2.83 -14.58
N TYR A 95 -0.93 3.68 -14.73
CA TYR A 95 -0.04 4.10 -13.63
C TYR A 95 -0.82 4.73 -12.47
N LEU A 96 -1.63 5.76 -12.75
CA LEU A 96 -2.45 6.40 -11.72
C LEU A 96 -3.42 5.42 -11.05
N LYS A 97 -3.94 4.43 -11.78
CA LYS A 97 -4.80 3.37 -11.22
C LYS A 97 -4.01 2.45 -10.27
N GLN A 98 -2.77 2.11 -10.62
CA GLN A 98 -1.89 1.26 -9.83
C GLN A 98 -1.51 1.94 -8.51
N ILE A 99 -0.94 3.15 -8.55
CA ILE A 99 -0.53 3.86 -7.32
C ILE A 99 -1.72 4.20 -6.42
N LYS A 100 -2.91 4.37 -7.03
CA LYS A 100 -4.16 4.53 -6.28
C LYS A 100 -4.54 3.28 -5.49
N GLY A 101 -4.34 2.09 -6.07
CA GLY A 101 -4.69 0.81 -5.46
C GLY A 101 -3.74 0.39 -4.35
N LYS A 102 -2.44 0.60 -4.54
CA LYS A 102 -1.38 0.16 -3.60
C LYS A 102 -1.19 1.17 -2.46
N THR A 103 -0.86 2.41 -2.79
CA THR A 103 -0.45 3.42 -1.80
C THR A 103 -1.64 4.28 -1.36
N ALA A 104 -2.35 4.90 -2.30
CA ALA A 104 -3.38 5.87 -1.96
C ALA A 104 -4.56 5.26 -1.19
N PHE A 105 -4.92 4.02 -1.51
CA PHE A 105 -6.01 3.30 -0.85
C PHE A 105 -5.80 3.20 0.66
N LEU A 106 -4.57 2.86 1.10
CA LEU A 106 -4.25 2.76 2.53
C LEU A 106 -4.29 4.12 3.23
N PHE A 107 -3.87 5.20 2.57
CA PHE A 107 -4.02 6.56 3.11
C PHE A 107 -5.49 6.96 3.25
N GLY A 108 -6.29 6.71 2.20
CA GLY A 108 -7.73 6.94 2.23
C GLY A 108 -8.40 6.19 3.38
N LEU A 109 -8.09 4.90 3.51
CA LEU A 109 -8.57 4.06 4.60
C LEU A 109 -8.19 4.61 5.96
N ALA A 110 -6.92 4.98 6.18
CA ALA A 110 -6.45 5.52 7.45
C ALA A 110 -7.19 6.82 7.84
N CYS A 111 -7.35 7.75 6.90
CA CYS A 111 -8.10 8.98 7.13
C CYS A 111 -9.58 8.71 7.42
N GLN A 112 -10.20 7.76 6.69
CA GLN A 112 -11.58 7.38 6.90
C GLN A 112 -11.80 6.74 8.27
N LEU A 113 -10.90 5.86 8.70
CA LEU A 113 -10.92 5.25 10.04
C LEU A 113 -10.76 6.29 11.15
N GLY A 114 -10.01 7.37 10.91
CA GLY A 114 -9.90 8.49 11.86
C GLY A 114 -11.22 9.24 12.09
N THR A 115 -12.18 9.14 11.16
CA THR A 115 -13.53 9.73 11.31
C THR A 115 -14.55 8.79 11.96
N TRP A 116 -14.11 7.60 12.37
CA TRP A 116 -14.97 6.52 12.81
C TRP A 116 -15.34 6.69 14.30
N TYR A 117 -16.13 7.72 14.57
CA TYR A 117 -16.64 8.07 15.90
C TYR A 117 -18.17 8.17 15.86
N PRO A 118 -18.87 7.82 16.97
CA PRO A 118 -20.31 7.99 17.04
C PRO A 118 -20.74 9.41 16.66
N LYS A 119 -21.76 9.54 15.81
CA LYS A 119 -22.37 10.80 15.37
C LYS A 119 -21.60 11.63 14.33
N ILE A 120 -20.51 11.13 13.74
CA ILE A 120 -19.90 11.82 12.58
C ILE A 120 -20.77 11.62 11.32
N PRO A 121 -21.08 12.70 10.57
CA PRO A 121 -21.80 12.59 9.31
C PRO A 121 -21.03 11.76 8.28
N GLN A 122 -21.75 10.91 7.54
CA GLN A 122 -21.15 10.09 6.50
C GLN A 122 -20.41 10.91 5.43
N LYS A 123 -20.90 12.12 5.14
CA LYS A 123 -20.24 13.07 4.23
C LYS A 123 -18.81 13.40 4.69
N THR A 124 -18.60 13.59 5.99
CA THR A 124 -17.27 13.85 6.57
C THR A 124 -16.35 12.65 6.42
N SER A 125 -16.86 11.45 6.66
CA SER A 125 -16.10 10.21 6.47
C SER A 125 -15.68 10.00 5.01
N LYS A 126 -16.60 10.23 4.06
CA LYS A 126 -16.30 10.19 2.62
C LYS A 126 -15.28 11.26 2.20
N ALA A 127 -15.38 12.47 2.75
CA ALA A 127 -14.42 13.55 2.48
C ALA A 127 -13.03 13.22 3.02
N ALA A 128 -12.93 12.66 4.24
CA ALA A 128 -11.66 12.22 4.80
C ALA A 128 -11.02 11.10 3.97
N TYR A 129 -11.80 10.13 3.50
CA TYR A 129 -11.32 9.11 2.57
C TYR A 129 -10.75 9.73 1.29
N GLN A 130 -11.47 10.65 0.65
CA GLN A 130 -11.00 11.31 -0.59
C GLN A 130 -9.72 12.12 -0.35
N LEU A 131 -9.65 12.84 0.77
CA LEU A 131 -8.44 13.57 1.16
C LEU A 131 -7.25 12.62 1.33
N GLY A 132 -7.43 11.48 2.02
CA GLY A 132 -6.38 10.47 2.14
C GLY A 132 -5.97 9.88 0.79
N ILE A 133 -6.91 9.63 -0.12
CA ILE A 133 -6.60 9.18 -1.49
C ILE A 133 -5.71 10.21 -2.20
N PHE A 134 -6.08 11.50 -2.20
CA PHE A 134 -5.26 12.52 -2.86
C PHE A 134 -3.88 12.66 -2.22
N LEU A 135 -3.80 12.59 -0.89
CA LEU A 135 -2.54 12.64 -0.17
C LEU A 135 -1.63 11.47 -0.53
N GLY A 136 -2.16 10.24 -0.58
CA GLY A 136 -1.37 9.07 -0.93
C GLY A 136 -0.97 9.03 -2.42
N MET A 137 -1.80 9.57 -3.32
CA MET A 137 -1.42 9.77 -4.72
C MET A 137 -0.25 10.75 -4.85
N ALA A 138 -0.34 11.91 -4.16
CA ALA A 138 0.70 12.93 -4.18
C ALA A 138 2.00 12.41 -3.54
N PHE A 139 1.89 11.64 -2.46
CA PHE A 139 3.02 10.98 -1.82
C PHE A 139 3.76 10.06 -2.79
N GLN A 140 3.06 9.17 -3.50
CA GLN A 140 3.71 8.23 -4.42
C GLN A 140 4.33 8.95 -5.63
N LEU A 141 3.61 9.91 -6.23
CA LEU A 141 4.17 10.73 -7.32
C LEU A 141 5.45 11.47 -6.90
N SER A 142 5.50 11.96 -5.66
CA SER A 142 6.70 12.60 -5.12
C SER A 142 7.82 11.61 -4.86
N ASP A 143 7.52 10.40 -4.39
CA ASP A 143 8.50 9.33 -4.14
C ASP A 143 9.18 8.89 -5.46
N ASP A 144 8.38 8.64 -6.49
CA ASP A 144 8.85 8.27 -7.83
C ASP A 144 9.71 9.39 -8.46
N LEU A 145 9.33 10.66 -8.27
CA LEU A 145 10.12 11.81 -8.75
C LEU A 145 11.46 11.94 -8.01
N ILE A 146 11.48 11.64 -6.72
CA ILE A 146 12.68 11.65 -5.89
C ILE A 146 13.64 10.53 -6.33
N ASP A 147 13.13 9.34 -6.66
CA ASP A 147 13.93 8.23 -7.19
C ASP A 147 14.65 8.61 -8.49
N TYR A 148 13.99 9.42 -9.34
CA TYR A 148 14.57 9.92 -10.59
C TYR A 148 15.60 11.04 -10.41
N ARG A 149 15.44 11.89 -9.37
CA ARG A 149 16.24 13.13 -9.21
C ARG A 149 17.46 13.00 -8.31
N LEU A 150 17.39 12.18 -7.25
CA LEU A 150 18.47 12.15 -6.25
C LEU A 150 19.75 11.53 -6.82
N ARG A 151 20.90 12.10 -6.47
CA ARG A 151 22.21 11.44 -6.59
C ARG A 151 22.24 10.28 -5.58
N ALA A 152 22.92 9.19 -5.92
CA ALA A 152 22.97 7.97 -5.10
C ALA A 152 23.51 8.20 -3.66
N ASP A 153 24.14 9.36 -3.41
CA ASP A 153 24.68 9.78 -2.12
C ASP A 153 23.62 10.30 -1.12
N GLN A 154 22.41 10.68 -1.57
CA GLN A 154 21.39 11.29 -0.69
C GLN A 154 20.15 10.41 -0.46
N SER A 155 19.84 9.44 -1.32
CA SER A 155 18.63 8.60 -1.18
C SER A 155 18.83 7.32 -0.36
N GLY A 156 20.08 6.88 -0.16
CA GLY A 156 20.39 5.58 0.45
C GLY A 156 19.98 4.37 -0.40
N LYS A 157 19.65 4.58 -1.69
CA LYS A 157 19.34 3.56 -2.69
C LYS A 157 20.13 3.82 -3.99
N PRO A 158 20.48 2.78 -4.78
CA PRO A 158 21.01 2.97 -6.13
C PRO A 158 20.02 3.76 -7.00
N ARG A 159 20.54 4.65 -7.87
CA ARG A 159 19.72 5.44 -8.80
C ARG A 159 18.93 4.52 -9.75
N LEU A 160 17.70 4.94 -10.10
CA LEU A 160 16.86 4.27 -11.10
C LEU A 160 16.50 2.82 -10.71
N GLN A 161 16.39 2.54 -9.41
CA GLN A 161 16.12 1.19 -8.94
C GLN A 161 14.76 0.68 -9.45
N ASP A 162 13.76 1.57 -9.53
CA ASP A 162 12.45 1.23 -10.09
C ASP A 162 12.55 0.85 -11.58
N VAL A 163 13.33 1.60 -12.36
CA VAL A 163 13.58 1.29 -13.78
C VAL A 163 14.36 -0.01 -13.95
N GLN A 164 15.36 -0.27 -13.09
CA GLN A 164 16.12 -1.52 -13.09
C GLN A 164 15.24 -2.73 -12.75
N ASN A 165 14.24 -2.54 -11.89
CA ASN A 165 13.25 -3.55 -11.52
C ASN A 165 12.09 -3.65 -12.53
N GLY A 166 12.15 -2.93 -13.65
CA GLY A 166 11.14 -2.97 -14.71
C GLY A 166 9.80 -2.32 -14.33
N ILE A 167 9.80 -1.44 -13.31
CA ILE A 167 8.65 -0.69 -12.84
C ILE A 167 8.58 0.62 -13.63
N ASN A 168 7.48 0.81 -14.37
CA ASN A 168 7.24 2.07 -15.08
C ASN A 168 6.57 3.08 -14.16
N THR A 169 7.26 4.19 -13.92
CA THR A 169 6.78 5.35 -13.16
C THR A 169 6.39 6.51 -14.11
N ALA A 170 5.86 7.61 -13.55
CA ALA A 170 5.28 8.74 -14.28
C ALA A 170 6.25 9.49 -15.21
#